data_AF-A0A963MTN5-F1
#
_entry.id   AF-A0A963MTN5-F1
#
_cell.length_a   1.000
_cell.length_b   1.000
_cell.length_c   1.000
_cell.angle_alpha   90.00
_cell.angle_beta   90.00
_cell.angle_gamma   90.00
#
_symmetry.space_group_name_H-M   'P 1'
#
loop_
_entity.id
_entity.type
_entity.pdbx_description
1 polymer ?
#
loop_
_entity_poly.entity_id
_entity_poly.type
_entity_poly.pdbx_seq_one_letter_code
_entity_poly.pdbx_strand_id
1 'polypeptide(L)'
;PKSKHLWADAPQNPEKALAESVAVYLISDLSKPPVMLNVAKDSGLPETAAIKRAVQPEYNADGNEVWISLWGGKADQSAIVVYDDVTLKLKKVITDPKIITPTGKFNLHNTQHDIY
;
A
#
# COMPACT_ATOMS: atom_id res chain seq x y z
N PRO A 1 10.14 -13.07 -1.54
CA PRO A 1 11.57 -13.38 -1.76
C PRO A 1 12.27 -12.73 -2.99
N LYS A 2 11.55 -12.34 -4.06
CA LYS A 2 12.19 -11.76 -5.28
C LYS A 2 12.51 -10.26 -5.17
N SER A 3 11.68 -9.51 -4.45
CA SER A 3 11.86 -8.08 -4.24
C SER A 3 13.16 -7.78 -3.51
N LYS A 4 13.73 -6.61 -3.79
CA LYS A 4 14.85 -6.02 -3.04
C LYS A 4 14.38 -5.01 -1.99
N HIS A 5 13.07 -4.86 -1.82
CA HIS A 5 12.45 -3.82 -1.02
C HIS A 5 11.73 -4.38 0.21
N LEU A 6 11.91 -3.68 1.32
CA LEU A 6 11.08 -3.84 2.52
C LEU A 6 10.08 -2.69 2.56
N TRP A 7 8.79 -3.03 2.63
CA TRP A 7 7.68 -2.07 2.66
C TRP A 7 7.13 -2.00 4.08
N ALA A 8 7.03 -0.79 4.63
CA ALA A 8 6.51 -0.53 5.97
C ALA A 8 5.43 0.54 5.92
N ASP A 9 4.24 0.22 6.41
CA ASP A 9 3.16 1.18 6.61
C ASP A 9 3.17 1.73 8.04
N ALA A 10 2.38 2.77 8.28
CA ALA A 10 2.16 3.31 9.62
C ALA A 10 0.69 3.68 9.83
N PRO A 11 -0.26 2.75 9.63
CA PRO A 11 -1.69 3.05 9.51
C PRO A 11 -2.26 3.73 10.75
N GLN A 12 -1.75 3.44 11.96
CA GLN A 12 -2.23 4.00 13.22
C GLN A 12 -1.47 5.27 13.66
N ASN A 13 -0.59 5.80 12.82
CA ASN A 13 0.11 7.05 13.13
C ASN A 13 -0.90 8.21 13.24
N PRO A 14 -0.76 9.13 14.23
CA PRO A 14 -1.60 10.32 14.31
C PRO A 14 -1.30 11.33 13.20
N GLU A 15 -0.08 11.34 12.65
CA GLU A 15 0.31 12.23 11.57
C GLU A 15 -0.27 11.75 10.23
N LYS A 16 -1.16 12.56 9.63
CA LYS A 16 -1.86 12.26 8.37
C LYS A 16 -0.88 11.82 7.27
N ALA A 17 0.21 12.56 7.08
CA ALA A 17 1.18 12.28 6.04
C ALA A 17 1.86 10.91 6.20
N LEU A 18 2.04 10.42 7.43
CA LEU A 18 2.62 9.10 7.70
C LEU A 18 1.58 8.00 7.57
N ALA A 19 0.37 8.21 8.09
CA ALA A 19 -0.72 7.25 8.00
C ALA A 19 -1.22 7.02 6.56
N GLU A 20 -1.08 8.01 5.69
CA GLU A 20 -1.46 7.97 4.26
C GLU A 20 -0.36 7.41 3.35
N SER A 21 0.81 7.09 3.90
CA SER A 21 2.00 6.71 3.14
C SER A 21 2.56 5.35 3.54
N VAL A 22 3.45 4.83 2.70
CA VAL A 22 4.33 3.71 3.03
C VAL A 22 5.79 4.12 2.83
N ALA A 23 6.67 3.60 3.68
CA ALA A 23 8.11 3.71 3.58
C ALA A 23 8.67 2.47 2.88
N VAL A 24 9.54 2.66 1.89
CA VAL A 24 10.17 1.59 1.13
C VAL A 24 11.68 1.65 1.28
N TYR A 25 12.25 0.61 1.87
CA TYR A 25 13.68 0.47 2.14
C TYR A 25 14.33 -0.46 1.14
N LEU A 26 15.55 -0.13 0.70
CA LEU A 26 16.37 -1.05 -0.08
C LEU A 26 17.08 -2.01 0.89
N ILE A 27 16.75 -3.30 0.83
CA ILE A 27 17.25 -4.31 1.78
C ILE A 27 18.78 -4.43 1.73
N SER A 28 19.37 -4.27 0.54
CA SER A 28 20.83 -4.35 0.38
C SER A 28 21.60 -3.17 1.00
N ASP A 29 20.92 -2.09 1.38
CA ASP A 29 21.55 -0.89 1.96
C ASP A 29 20.57 -0.10 2.84
N LEU A 30 20.39 -0.58 4.08
CA LEU A 30 19.51 0.04 5.07
C LEU A 30 20.05 1.34 5.68
N SER A 31 21.26 1.78 5.27
CA SER A 31 21.80 3.08 5.69
C SER A 31 21.15 4.26 4.95
N LYS A 32 20.53 3.98 3.79
CA LYS A 32 19.83 4.99 2.98
C LYS A 32 18.45 5.31 3.57
N PRO A 33 18.00 6.56 3.45
CA PRO A 33 16.64 6.91 3.82
C PRO A 33 15.64 6.14 2.94
N PRO A 34 14.46 5.76 3.48
CA PRO A 34 13.43 5.11 2.70
C PRO A 34 12.85 6.06 1.65
N VAL A 35 12.35 5.48 0.56
CA VAL A 35 11.46 6.18 -0.36
C VAL A 35 10.07 6.23 0.26
N MET A 36 9.50 7.43 0.37
CA MET A 36 8.14 7.61 0.87
C MET A 36 7.16 7.65 -0.31
N LEU A 37 6.18 6.75 -0.32
CA LEU A 37 5.10 6.71 -1.31
C LEU A 37 3.79 7.14 -0.66
N ASN A 38 3.20 8.23 -1.15
CA ASN A 38 1.95 8.76 -0.62
C ASN A 38 0.75 8.09 -1.32
N VAL A 39 0.27 7.02 -0.71
CA VAL A 39 -0.78 6.15 -1.26
C VAL A 39 -2.10 6.91 -1.40
N ALA A 40 -2.42 7.79 -0.47
CA ALA A 40 -3.63 8.62 -0.56
C ALA A 40 -3.58 9.55 -1.78
N LYS A 41 -2.46 10.24 -1.98
CA LYS A 41 -2.24 11.11 -3.13
C LYS A 41 -2.26 10.33 -4.45
N ASP A 42 -1.56 9.21 -4.50
CA ASP A 42 -1.44 8.38 -5.71
C ASP A 42 -2.77 7.71 -6.09
N SER A 43 -3.69 7.51 -5.13
CA SER A 43 -5.03 7.01 -5.41
C SER A 43 -5.87 7.96 -6.27
N GLY A 44 -5.53 9.25 -6.31
CA GLY A 44 -6.33 10.29 -6.97
C GLY A 44 -7.71 10.54 -6.35
N LEU A 45 -8.01 9.94 -5.19
CA LEU A 45 -9.25 10.18 -4.47
C LEU A 45 -9.24 11.59 -3.83
N PRO A 46 -10.42 12.25 -3.73
CA PRO A 46 -10.50 13.55 -3.10
C PRO A 46 -10.06 13.49 -1.63
N GLU A 47 -9.53 14.62 -1.14
CA GLU A 47 -9.24 14.76 0.28
C GLU A 47 -10.52 14.68 1.11
N THR A 48 -10.38 14.09 2.29
CA THR A 48 -11.45 13.87 3.25
C THR A 48 -11.02 14.44 4.60
N ALA A 49 -11.99 14.79 5.45
CA ALA A 49 -11.70 15.21 6.82
C ALA A 49 -11.09 14.06 7.64
N ALA A 50 -11.54 12.82 7.39
CA ALA A 50 -10.93 11.62 7.95
C ALA A 50 -9.65 11.25 7.21
N ILE A 51 -8.66 10.77 7.96
CA ILE A 51 -7.41 10.20 7.43
C ILE A 51 -7.74 8.89 6.72
N LYS A 52 -7.32 8.77 5.45
CA LYS A 52 -7.37 7.48 4.73
C LYS A 52 -6.08 6.72 5.01
N ARG A 53 -6.17 5.56 5.66
CA ARG A 53 -4.98 4.88 6.19
C ARG A 53 -4.44 3.89 5.16
N ALA A 54 -3.19 4.06 4.73
CA ALA A 54 -2.48 3.08 3.92
C ALA A 54 -2.17 1.85 4.79
N VAL A 55 -2.61 0.67 4.37
CA VAL A 55 -2.48 -0.54 5.18
C VAL A 55 -2.21 -1.81 4.37
N GLN A 56 -1.33 -2.62 4.96
CA GLN A 56 -0.94 -3.97 4.61
C GLN A 56 -0.46 -4.09 3.16
N PRO A 57 0.82 -3.81 2.87
CA PRO A 57 1.44 -4.13 1.58
C PRO A 57 1.37 -5.65 1.33
N GLU A 58 0.77 -6.07 0.22
CA GLU A 58 0.62 -7.48 -0.17
C GLU A 58 1.17 -7.68 -1.59
N TYR A 59 2.03 -8.67 -1.77
CA TYR A 59 2.59 -8.98 -3.09
C TYR A 59 1.62 -9.79 -3.96
N ASN A 60 1.72 -9.64 -5.28
CA ASN A 60 1.16 -10.64 -6.20
C ASN A 60 2.01 -11.93 -6.22
N ALA A 61 1.54 -12.97 -6.91
CA ALA A 61 2.22 -14.28 -6.95
C ALA A 61 3.59 -14.20 -7.67
N ASP A 62 3.74 -13.30 -8.63
CA ASP A 62 5.01 -13.11 -9.34
C ASP A 62 6.05 -12.35 -8.51
N GLY A 63 5.63 -11.65 -7.45
CA GLY A 63 6.48 -10.85 -6.58
C GLY A 63 7.01 -9.58 -7.24
N ASN A 64 6.29 -9.02 -8.22
CA ASN A 64 6.67 -7.80 -8.96
C ASN A 64 5.71 -6.62 -8.77
N GLU A 65 4.60 -6.83 -8.06
CA GLU A 65 3.65 -5.78 -7.69
C GLU A 65 3.36 -5.84 -6.20
N VAL A 66 3.14 -4.67 -5.60
CA VAL A 66 2.71 -4.52 -4.21
C VAL A 66 1.38 -3.76 -4.16
N TRP A 67 0.42 -4.35 -3.46
CA TRP A 67 -0.96 -3.88 -3.37
C TRP A 67 -1.18 -3.33 -1.98
N ILE A 68 -1.66 -2.09 -1.87
CA ILE A 68 -1.88 -1.40 -0.59
C ILE A 68 -3.34 -0.98 -0.51
N SER A 69 -4.00 -1.32 0.60
CA SER A 69 -5.35 -0.82 0.86
C SER A 69 -5.26 0.62 1.33
N LEU A 70 -6.03 1.51 0.71
CA LEU A 70 -6.27 2.83 1.23
C LEU A 70 -7.61 2.81 1.98
N TRP A 71 -7.53 2.57 3.28
CA TRP A 71 -8.66 2.36 4.18
C TRP A 71 -9.28 3.70 4.58
N GLY A 72 -10.40 4.05 3.94
CA GLY A 72 -11.28 5.15 4.34
C GLY A 72 -12.41 4.71 5.28
N GLY A 73 -13.19 5.68 5.77
CA GLY A 73 -14.42 5.40 6.51
C GLY A 73 -15.50 4.78 5.63
N LYS A 74 -16.57 4.24 6.25
CA LYS A 74 -17.67 3.57 5.53
C LYS A 74 -18.35 4.45 4.48
N ALA A 75 -18.41 5.76 4.72
CA ALA A 75 -19.01 6.72 3.80
C ALA A 75 -18.02 7.33 2.81
N ASP A 76 -16.71 7.14 3.04
CA ASP A 76 -15.66 7.70 2.20
C ASP A 76 -15.28 6.69 1.10
N GLN A 77 -15.02 7.19 -0.11
CA GLN A 77 -14.48 6.35 -1.17
C GLN A 77 -13.10 5.84 -0.75
N SER A 78 -12.86 4.55 -0.99
CA SER A 78 -11.60 3.86 -0.71
C SER A 78 -11.00 3.31 -2.00
N ALA A 79 -9.76 2.83 -1.92
CA ALA A 79 -9.05 2.26 -3.08
C ALA A 79 -8.14 1.12 -2.66
N ILE A 80 -7.75 0.30 -3.64
CA ILE A 80 -6.53 -0.51 -3.57
C ILE A 80 -5.55 0.08 -4.58
N VAL A 81 -4.37 0.48 -4.13
CA VAL A 81 -3.33 1.09 -4.95
C VAL A 81 -2.25 0.06 -5.21
N VAL A 82 -1.90 -0.15 -6.48
CA VAL A 82 -0.93 -1.13 -6.93
C VAL A 82 0.30 -0.40 -7.43
N TYR A 83 1.45 -0.73 -6.86
CA TYR A 83 2.76 -0.24 -7.26
C TYR A 83 3.55 -1.32 -7.98
N ASP A 84 4.37 -0.91 -8.93
CA ASP A 84 5.43 -1.73 -9.50
C ASP A 84 6.60 -1.79 -8.50
N ASP A 85 6.96 -2.99 -8.03
CA ASP A 85 7.96 -3.16 -6.98
C ASP A 85 9.37 -2.74 -7.42
N VAL A 86 9.72 -2.91 -8.69
CA VAL A 86 11.08 -2.61 -9.17
C VAL A 86 11.28 -1.10 -9.31
N THR A 87 10.29 -0.40 -9.85
CA THR A 87 10.38 1.03 -10.16
C THR A 87 9.81 1.93 -9.07
N LEU A 88 9.07 1.37 -8.11
CA LEU A 88 8.31 2.08 -7.08
C LEU A 88 7.27 3.07 -7.64
N LYS A 89 6.83 2.86 -8.88
CA LYS A 89 5.86 3.72 -9.55
C LYS A 89 4.45 3.18 -9.42
N LEU A 90 3.49 4.10 -9.38
CA LEU A 90 2.06 3.78 -9.46
C LEU A 90 1.80 2.99 -10.75
N LYS A 91 1.21 1.81 -10.60
CA LYS A 91 0.84 0.93 -11.71
C LYS A 91 -0.66 0.97 -11.98
N LYS A 92 -1.48 0.93 -10.92
CA LYS A 92 -2.94 0.93 -11.04
C LYS A 92 -3.60 1.41 -9.76
N VAL A 93 -4.74 2.07 -9.88
CA VAL A 93 -5.67 2.32 -8.79
C VAL A 93 -6.94 1.52 -9.07
N ILE A 94 -7.37 0.73 -8.09
CA ILE A 94 -8.61 -0.04 -8.15
C ILE A 94 -9.64 0.66 -7.25
N THR A 95 -10.68 1.19 -7.87
CA THR A 95 -11.81 1.84 -7.19
C THR A 95 -13.12 1.28 -7.74
N ASP A 96 -14.11 1.14 -6.85
CA ASP A 96 -15.48 0.73 -7.19
C ASP A 96 -16.37 1.13 -6.01
N PRO A 97 -17.65 1.52 -6.22
CA PRO A 97 -18.58 1.79 -5.12
C PRO A 97 -18.74 0.64 -4.11
N LYS A 98 -18.43 -0.60 -4.51
CA LYS A 98 -18.45 -1.80 -3.65
C LYS A 98 -17.17 -1.99 -2.84
N ILE A 99 -16.09 -1.27 -3.14
CA ILE A 99 -14.85 -1.27 -2.34
C ILE A 99 -15.06 -0.34 -1.15
N ILE A 100 -15.82 -0.84 -0.18
CA ILE A 100 -16.11 -0.17 1.08
C ILE A 100 -15.12 -0.68 2.12
N THR A 101 -14.36 0.22 2.74
CA THR A 101 -13.44 -0.08 3.86
C THR A 101 -12.49 -1.28 3.58
N PRO A 102 -11.73 -1.30 2.46
CA PRO A 102 -10.79 -2.38 2.18
C PRO A 102 -9.67 -2.38 3.23
N THR A 103 -9.33 -3.55 3.76
CA THR A 103 -8.29 -3.73 4.78
C THR A 103 -7.36 -4.86 4.37
N GLY A 104 -7.66 -6.10 4.80
CA GLY A 104 -6.90 -7.29 4.47
C GLY A 104 -7.00 -7.68 3.00
N LYS A 105 -5.86 -8.03 2.42
CA LYS A 105 -5.63 -8.53 1.07
C LYS A 105 -4.75 -9.76 1.21
N PHE A 106 -5.10 -10.83 0.51
CA PHE A 106 -4.42 -12.11 0.62
C PHE A 106 -4.26 -12.68 -0.78
N ASN A 107 -3.04 -12.70 -1.31
CA ASN A 107 -2.76 -13.38 -2.55
C ASN A 107 -2.84 -14.89 -2.31
N LEU A 108 -3.59 -15.60 -3.16
CA LEU A 108 -3.85 -17.03 -2.98
C LEU A 108 -2.57 -17.86 -2.90
N HIS A 109 -1.63 -17.67 -3.83
CA HIS A 109 -0.38 -18.43 -3.86
C HIS A 109 0.48 -18.12 -2.63
N ASN A 110 0.67 -16.84 -2.34
CA ASN A 110 1.52 -16.42 -1.22
C ASN A 110 0.95 -16.90 0.12
N THR A 111 -0.37 -16.81 0.29
CA THR A 111 -1.05 -17.26 1.51
C THR A 111 -1.03 -18.78 1.65
N GLN A 112 -1.25 -19.53 0.56
CA GLN A 112 -1.25 -20.99 0.61
C GLN A 112 0.13 -21.57 0.97
N HIS A 113 1.20 -20.87 0.58
CA HIS A 113 2.57 -21.34 0.72
C HIS A 113 3.39 -20.56 1.76
N ASP A 114 2.74 -19.73 2.59
CA ASP A 114 3.37 -18.88 3.61
C ASP A 114 4.57 -18.07 3.08
N ILE A 115 4.38 -17.42 1.92
CA ILE A 115 5.39 -16.57 1.28
C ILE A 115 5.14 -15.11 1.65
N TYR A 116 6.10 -14.50 2.36
CA TYR A 116 6.11 -13.08 2.74
C TYR A 116 7.48 -12.42 2.48
#